data_AF-A0A661G3S2-F1
#
_entry.id   AF-A0A661G3S2-F1
#
_cell.length_a   1.000
_cell.length_b   1.000
_cell.length_c   1.000
_cell.angle_alpha   90.00
_cell.angle_beta   90.00
_cell.angle_gamma   90.00
#
_symmetry.space_group_name_H-M   'P 1'
#
loop_
_entity.id
_entity.type
_entity.pdbx_description
1 polymer ?
#
loop_
_entity_poly.entity_id
_entity_poly.type
_entity_poly.pdbx_seq_one_letter_code
_entity_poly.pdbx_strand_id
1 'polypeptide(L)'
;RQEHADEVPETLGQIRNREEGRTTRLERFPELGDFYNENDEFTASNADRNTHTDLVEGLEDWELAALQRAAADDDYVYFIDFSNIGGLVSPLPLNITNADGSVEFMMIPAEIWRRNSLAVTKMLIRDEPIVSIEVDPRRETADADFSNNHYPGRIDKSRIELYKQEDETRDLMSDMLRTLREAKGGTSDSANVPLEPASGNN
;
A
#
# COMPACT_ATOMS: atom_id res chain seq x y z
N ARG A 1 2.55 -2.51 -12.76
CA ARG A 1 3.56 -2.56 -13.86
C ARG A 1 3.03 -1.97 -15.16
N GLN A 2 1.92 -2.47 -15.73
CA GLN A 2 1.37 -1.91 -16.99
C GLN A 2 0.86 -0.48 -16.80
N GLU A 3 0.10 -0.22 -15.74
CA GLU A 3 -0.41 1.12 -15.39
C GLU A 3 0.70 2.17 -15.29
N HIS A 4 1.78 1.88 -14.55
CA HIS A 4 2.92 2.78 -14.43
C HIS A 4 3.63 3.05 -15.78
N ALA A 5 3.67 2.05 -16.67
CA ALA A 5 4.23 2.23 -18.00
C ALA A 5 3.35 3.11 -18.90
N ASP A 6 2.04 3.12 -18.68
CA ASP A 6 1.10 3.99 -19.40
C ASP A 6 1.16 5.45 -18.89
N GLU A 7 1.41 5.64 -17.58
CA GLU A 7 1.57 6.95 -16.95
C GLU A 7 2.92 7.62 -17.29
N VAL A 8 3.99 6.83 -17.43
CA VAL A 8 5.34 7.32 -17.68
C VAL A 8 5.76 6.96 -19.12
N PRO A 9 5.55 7.87 -20.09
CA PRO A 9 5.89 7.59 -21.48
C PRO A 9 7.41 7.45 -21.68
N GLU A 10 7.81 6.57 -22.59
CA GLU A 10 9.21 6.42 -22.98
C GLU A 10 9.80 7.74 -23.49
N THR A 11 11.06 8.00 -23.16
CA THR A 11 11.72 9.22 -23.62
C THR A 11 12.05 9.15 -25.12
N LEU A 12 11.96 10.28 -25.83
CA LEU A 12 12.32 10.36 -27.26
C LEU A 12 13.74 9.84 -27.56
N GLY A 13 14.66 9.97 -26.60
CA GLY A 13 16.02 9.45 -26.72
C GLY A 13 16.07 7.91 -26.74
N GLN A 14 15.29 7.25 -25.87
CA GLN A 14 15.20 5.79 -25.85
C GLN A 14 14.58 5.24 -27.13
N ILE A 15 13.51 5.88 -27.63
CA ILE A 15 12.84 5.51 -28.89
C ILE A 15 13.84 5.57 -30.06
N ARG A 16 14.54 6.71 -30.23
CA ARG A 16 15.53 6.88 -31.31
C ARG A 16 16.70 5.91 -31.20
N ASN A 17 17.21 5.68 -29.99
CA ASN A 17 18.31 4.74 -29.77
C ASN A 17 17.91 3.31 -30.17
N ARG A 18 16.65 2.91 -29.90
CA ARG A 18 16.08 1.62 -30.29
C ARG A 18 15.92 1.52 -31.82
N GLU A 19 15.37 2.55 -32.47
CA GLU A 19 15.20 2.61 -33.93
C GLU A 19 16.54 2.57 -34.68
N GLU A 20 17.57 3.22 -34.13
CA GLU A 20 18.94 3.19 -34.65
C GLU A 20 19.68 1.87 -34.34
N GLY A 21 19.05 0.91 -33.65
CA GLY A 21 19.63 -0.39 -33.34
C GLY A 21 20.85 -0.32 -32.41
N ARG A 22 20.93 0.71 -31.56
CA ARG A 22 22.07 0.86 -30.63
C ARG A 22 21.96 -0.16 -29.51
N THR A 23 23.01 -0.96 -29.33
CA THR A 23 23.09 -1.93 -28.23
C THR A 23 23.33 -1.24 -26.89
N THR A 24 22.62 -1.68 -25.86
CA THR A 24 22.85 -1.17 -24.49
C THR A 24 24.21 -1.57 -23.96
N ARG A 25 24.66 -0.95 -22.86
CA ARG A 25 25.94 -1.33 -22.24
C ARG A 25 25.87 -2.71 -21.58
N LEU A 26 24.70 -3.08 -21.05
CA LEU A 26 24.41 -4.40 -20.46
C LEU A 26 24.49 -5.51 -21.50
N GLU A 27 23.91 -5.31 -22.70
CA GLU A 27 24.01 -6.28 -23.80
C GLU A 27 25.45 -6.54 -24.25
N ARG A 28 26.32 -5.53 -24.18
CA ARG A 28 27.73 -5.65 -24.56
C ARG A 28 28.59 -6.26 -23.45
N PHE A 29 28.23 -6.04 -22.19
CA PHE A 29 28.96 -6.48 -21.02
C PHE A 29 27.98 -7.12 -20.02
N PRO A 30 27.67 -8.42 -20.20
CA PRO A 30 26.74 -9.12 -19.31
C PRO A 30 27.20 -9.14 -17.84
N GLU A 31 28.51 -9.03 -17.60
CA GLU A 31 29.12 -8.93 -16.26
C GLU A 31 28.70 -7.69 -15.46
N LEU A 32 28.11 -6.68 -16.10
CA LEU A 32 27.57 -5.49 -15.44
C LEU A 32 26.15 -5.69 -14.92
N GLY A 33 25.55 -6.85 -15.19
CA GLY A 33 24.25 -7.22 -14.63
C GLY A 33 24.34 -7.33 -13.12
N ASP A 34 23.52 -6.55 -12.43
CA ASP A 34 23.30 -6.63 -11.00
C ASP A 34 21.87 -7.08 -10.68
N PHE A 35 21.56 -7.24 -9.40
CA PHE A 35 20.24 -7.65 -8.94
C PHE A 35 19.09 -6.74 -9.42
N TYR A 36 19.34 -5.43 -9.55
CA TYR A 36 18.32 -4.45 -9.96
C TYR A 36 18.05 -4.47 -11.46
N ASN A 37 18.88 -5.15 -12.25
CA ASN A 37 18.59 -5.39 -13.67
C ASN A 37 17.57 -6.51 -13.88
N GLU A 38 17.53 -7.49 -12.97
CA GLU A 38 16.59 -8.63 -13.02
C GLU A 38 15.30 -8.34 -12.25
N ASN A 39 15.39 -7.57 -11.15
CA ASN A 39 14.26 -7.26 -10.27
C ASN A 39 13.90 -5.77 -10.39
N ASP A 40 12.69 -5.50 -10.83
CA ASP A 40 12.13 -4.14 -10.89
C ASP A 40 11.48 -3.74 -9.54
N GLU A 41 11.12 -2.46 -9.38
CA GLU A 41 10.46 -1.87 -8.20
C GLU A 41 9.18 -2.59 -7.71
N PHE A 42 8.42 -3.20 -8.62
CA PHE A 42 7.20 -3.98 -8.42
C PHE A 42 7.48 -5.45 -8.04
N THR A 43 8.74 -5.87 -7.96
CA THR A 43 9.07 -7.26 -7.60
C THR A 43 8.77 -7.49 -6.11
N ALA A 44 7.98 -8.54 -5.83
CA ALA A 44 7.64 -8.91 -4.46
C ALA A 44 8.87 -9.43 -3.70
N SER A 45 9.22 -8.72 -2.62
CA SER A 45 10.36 -9.05 -1.76
C SER A 45 10.00 -10.05 -0.66
N ASN A 46 10.99 -10.59 0.05
CA ASN A 46 10.75 -11.41 1.24
C ASN A 46 10.12 -10.60 2.38
N ALA A 47 10.45 -9.31 2.50
CA ALA A 47 9.78 -8.40 3.41
C ALA A 47 8.27 -8.32 3.14
N ASP A 48 7.86 -8.17 1.88
CA ASP A 48 6.44 -8.07 1.50
C ASP A 48 5.67 -9.37 1.77
N ARG A 49 6.32 -10.51 1.55
CA ARG A 49 5.71 -11.82 1.84
C ARG A 49 5.48 -11.99 3.33
N ASN A 50 6.42 -11.52 4.15
CA ASN A 50 6.28 -11.54 5.60
C ASN A 50 5.16 -10.60 6.06
N THR A 51 5.09 -9.36 5.54
CA THR A 51 4.02 -8.41 5.90
C THR A 51 2.65 -8.92 5.49
N HIS A 52 2.52 -9.54 4.31
CA HIS A 52 1.29 -10.19 3.88
C HIS A 52 0.91 -11.36 4.81
N THR A 53 1.89 -12.17 5.23
CA THR A 53 1.64 -13.28 6.16
C THR A 53 1.16 -12.76 7.52
N ASP A 54 1.82 -11.74 8.07
CA ASP A 54 1.44 -11.09 9.33
C ASP A 54 0.03 -10.48 9.25
N LEU A 55 -0.32 -9.87 8.11
CA LEU A 55 -1.67 -9.35 7.84
C LEU A 55 -2.69 -10.49 7.91
N VAL A 56 -2.49 -11.57 7.16
CA VAL A 56 -3.43 -12.70 7.09
C VAL A 56 -3.57 -13.39 8.45
N GLU A 57 -2.48 -13.54 9.22
CA GLU A 57 -2.52 -14.10 10.57
C GLU A 57 -3.23 -13.19 11.58
N GLY A 58 -3.25 -11.88 11.35
CA GLY A 58 -3.92 -10.90 12.20
C GLY A 58 -5.43 -10.76 11.99
N LEU A 59 -5.95 -11.28 10.87
CA LEU A 59 -7.38 -11.19 10.53
C LEU A 59 -8.23 -12.22 11.31
N GLU A 60 -9.45 -11.84 11.68
CA GLU A 60 -10.43 -12.77 12.25
C GLU A 60 -10.98 -13.71 11.17
N ASP A 61 -11.53 -14.88 11.57
CA ASP A 61 -12.05 -15.90 10.64
C ASP A 61 -13.06 -15.34 9.61
N TRP A 62 -13.89 -14.39 10.03
CA TRP A 62 -14.89 -13.78 9.15
C TRP A 62 -14.30 -12.72 8.22
N GLU A 63 -13.22 -12.04 8.63
CA GLU A 63 -12.50 -11.06 7.82
C GLU A 63 -11.73 -11.76 6.72
N LEU A 64 -11.07 -12.87 7.06
CA LEU A 64 -10.39 -13.73 6.11
C LEU A 64 -11.35 -14.31 5.08
N ALA A 65 -12.53 -14.78 5.51
CA ALA A 65 -13.56 -15.27 4.59
C ALA A 65 -14.10 -14.18 3.65
N ALA A 66 -14.21 -12.93 4.15
CA ALA A 66 -14.60 -11.79 3.32
C ALA A 66 -13.50 -11.45 2.29
N LEU A 67 -12.24 -11.41 2.72
CA LEU A 67 -11.09 -11.19 1.84
C LEU A 67 -11.00 -12.23 0.73
N GLN A 68 -11.17 -13.51 1.06
CA GLN A 68 -11.15 -14.60 0.08
C GLN A 68 -12.29 -14.50 -0.94
N ARG A 69 -13.48 -14.07 -0.52
CA ARG A 69 -14.61 -13.86 -1.44
C ARG A 69 -14.31 -12.72 -2.40
N ALA A 70 -13.85 -11.58 -1.88
CA ALA A 70 -13.56 -10.42 -2.72
C ALA A 70 -12.40 -10.67 -3.69
N ALA A 71 -11.36 -11.40 -3.27
CA ALA A 71 -10.28 -11.82 -4.16
C ALA A 71 -10.76 -12.73 -5.31
N ALA A 72 -11.88 -13.43 -5.14
CA ALA A 72 -12.50 -14.22 -6.22
C ALA A 72 -13.34 -13.34 -7.17
N ASP A 73 -13.90 -12.25 -6.65
CA ASP A 73 -14.76 -11.31 -7.39
C ASP A 73 -13.98 -10.11 -7.99
N ASP A 74 -12.67 -10.01 -7.73
CA ASP A 74 -11.76 -8.90 -8.11
C ASP A 74 -12.11 -7.55 -7.46
N ASP A 75 -12.78 -7.60 -6.29
CA ASP A 75 -13.19 -6.43 -5.52
C ASP A 75 -12.13 -6.00 -4.48
N TYR A 76 -12.05 -4.71 -4.21
CA TYR A 76 -11.25 -4.13 -3.12
C TYR A 76 -12.03 -4.16 -1.81
N VAL A 77 -11.40 -4.71 -0.77
CA VAL A 77 -11.95 -4.75 0.60
C VAL A 77 -11.19 -3.81 1.51
N TYR A 78 -11.92 -2.95 2.19
CA TYR A 78 -11.40 -2.01 3.18
C TYR A 78 -12.01 -2.27 4.55
N PHE A 79 -11.16 -2.39 5.55
CA PHE A 79 -11.54 -2.36 6.96
C PHE A 79 -11.17 -1.00 7.52
N ILE A 80 -12.18 -0.24 7.95
CA ILE A 80 -12.00 1.10 8.50
C ILE A 80 -12.32 1.05 9.98
N ASP A 81 -11.32 1.31 10.80
CA ASP A 81 -11.44 1.39 12.25
C ASP A 81 -11.78 2.81 12.68
N PHE A 82 -12.88 2.95 13.40
CA PHE A 82 -13.31 4.19 14.01
C PHE A 82 -13.16 4.11 15.53
N SER A 83 -12.55 5.13 16.11
CA SER A 83 -12.40 5.29 17.56
C SER A 83 -13.18 6.50 18.04
N ASN A 84 -14.00 6.31 19.07
CA ASN A 84 -14.77 7.37 19.70
C ASN A 84 -14.01 7.91 20.92
N ILE A 85 -13.32 9.03 20.73
CA ILE A 85 -12.54 9.71 21.77
C ILE A 85 -13.44 10.57 22.66
N GLY A 86 -14.50 11.16 22.10
CA GLY A 86 -15.41 12.09 22.79
C GLY A 86 -16.44 11.43 23.71
N GLY A 87 -16.61 10.10 23.63
CA GLY A 87 -17.51 9.32 24.47
C GLY A 87 -19.00 9.47 24.12
N LEU A 88 -19.34 10.26 23.10
CA LEU A 88 -20.71 10.44 22.61
C LEU A 88 -20.90 9.64 21.32
N VAL A 89 -21.92 8.79 21.27
CA VAL A 89 -22.27 8.08 20.04
C VAL A 89 -22.84 9.05 19.01
N SER A 90 -22.18 9.16 17.86
CA SER A 90 -22.56 10.04 16.75
C SER A 90 -22.68 9.26 15.44
N PRO A 91 -23.50 9.75 14.48
CA PRO A 91 -23.37 9.29 13.10
C PRO A 91 -22.01 9.69 12.54
N LEU A 92 -21.48 8.87 11.62
CA LEU A 92 -20.21 9.13 10.94
C LEU A 92 -20.49 9.49 9.48
N PRO A 93 -20.54 10.79 9.14
CA PRO A 93 -20.53 11.22 7.74
C PRO A 93 -19.14 11.01 7.15
N LEU A 94 -19.04 10.22 6.10
CA LEU A 94 -17.80 9.89 5.42
C LEU A 94 -17.82 10.45 4.00
N ASN A 95 -16.67 10.91 3.57
CA ASN A 95 -16.42 11.32 2.20
C ASN A 95 -15.25 10.51 1.66
N ILE A 96 -15.53 9.68 0.67
CA ILE A 96 -14.57 8.71 0.11
C ILE A 96 -14.16 9.23 -1.26
N THR A 97 -12.86 9.40 -1.46
CA THR A 97 -12.27 9.77 -2.76
C THR A 97 -11.65 8.52 -3.38
N ASN A 98 -12.15 8.11 -4.53
CA ASN A 98 -11.62 6.97 -5.30
C ASN A 98 -10.44 7.39 -6.18
N ALA A 99 -9.73 6.40 -6.74
CA ALA A 99 -8.60 6.63 -7.65
C ALA A 99 -8.98 7.34 -8.96
N ASP A 100 -10.20 7.16 -9.47
CA ASP A 100 -10.73 7.93 -10.62
C ASP A 100 -11.02 9.41 -10.28
N GLY A 101 -10.85 9.81 -9.01
CA GLY A 101 -11.16 11.15 -8.53
C GLY A 101 -12.64 11.40 -8.26
N SER A 102 -13.49 10.37 -8.40
CA SER A 102 -14.89 10.42 -7.96
C SER A 102 -14.97 10.51 -6.43
N VAL A 103 -15.96 11.26 -5.95
CA VAL A 103 -16.16 11.54 -4.53
C VAL A 103 -17.54 11.06 -4.11
N GLU A 104 -17.59 10.09 -3.21
CA GLU A 104 -18.82 9.51 -2.68
C GLU A 104 -19.05 9.96 -1.23
N PHE A 105 -20.24 10.48 -0.95
CA PHE A 105 -20.67 10.79 0.41
C PHE A 105 -21.52 9.66 0.99
N MET A 106 -21.09 9.11 2.12
CA MET A 106 -21.78 8.03 2.83
C MET A 106 -22.05 8.43 4.27
N MET A 107 -23.28 8.30 4.74
CA MET A 107 -23.63 8.52 6.14
C MET A 107 -23.80 7.20 6.87
N ILE A 108 -22.90 6.91 7.81
CA ILE A 108 -23.03 5.74 8.69
C ILE A 108 -23.89 6.13 9.90
N PRO A 109 -25.01 5.43 10.17
CA PRO A 109 -25.84 5.73 11.31
C PRO A 109 -25.13 5.38 12.63
N ALA A 110 -25.54 6.03 13.71
CA ALA A 110 -24.99 5.79 15.06
C ALA A 110 -25.23 4.35 15.59
N GLU A 111 -26.01 3.53 14.88
CA GLU A 111 -26.23 2.12 15.24
C GLU A 111 -24.96 1.27 15.19
N ILE A 112 -23.93 1.72 14.48
CA ILE A 112 -22.63 1.04 14.42
C ILE A 112 -22.01 0.86 15.82
N TRP A 113 -22.27 1.81 16.73
CA TRP A 113 -21.76 1.82 18.10
C TRP A 113 -22.49 0.88 19.07
N ARG A 114 -23.53 0.16 18.62
CA ARG A 114 -24.38 -0.65 19.52
C ARG A 114 -23.64 -1.78 20.23
N ARG A 115 -22.64 -2.38 19.58
CA ARG A 115 -21.87 -3.49 20.16
C ARG A 115 -20.69 -2.99 20.97
N ASN A 116 -20.05 -1.92 20.52
CA ASN A 116 -18.93 -1.28 21.19
C ASN A 116 -19.03 0.23 20.96
N SER A 117 -19.10 1.00 22.04
CA SER A 117 -19.21 2.46 21.98
C SER A 117 -17.86 3.17 21.86
N LEU A 118 -16.75 2.45 22.04
CA LEU A 118 -15.40 3.00 22.02
C LEU A 118 -14.71 2.80 20.67
N ALA A 119 -14.78 1.61 20.09
CA ALA A 119 -14.14 1.30 18.81
C ALA A 119 -15.01 0.40 17.96
N VAL A 120 -15.13 0.70 16.67
CA VAL A 120 -15.92 -0.08 15.71
C VAL A 120 -15.18 -0.19 14.38
N THR A 121 -15.22 -1.38 13.79
CA THR A 121 -14.66 -1.64 12.46
C THR A 121 -15.79 -1.70 11.44
N LYS A 122 -15.67 -0.93 10.36
CA LYS A 122 -16.58 -0.95 9.22
C LYS A 122 -15.89 -1.55 8.01
N MET A 123 -16.47 -2.62 7.49
CA MET A 123 -16.08 -3.19 6.20
C MET A 123 -16.76 -2.46 5.04
N LEU A 124 -16.01 -2.11 4.01
CA LEU A 124 -16.47 -1.63 2.71
C LEU A 124 -15.91 -2.54 1.61
N ILE A 125 -16.75 -2.90 0.64
CA ILE A 125 -16.37 -3.63 -0.57
C ILE A 125 -16.60 -2.69 -1.74
N ARG A 126 -15.62 -2.55 -2.63
CA ARG A 126 -15.60 -1.58 -3.73
C ARG A 126 -14.92 -2.14 -4.97
N ASP A 127 -15.39 -1.71 -6.13
CA ASP A 127 -14.82 -2.06 -7.43
C ASP A 127 -13.56 -1.22 -7.76
N GLU A 128 -13.37 -0.10 -7.04
CA GLU A 128 -12.29 0.86 -7.26
C GLU A 128 -11.47 1.09 -5.98
N PRO A 129 -10.17 1.42 -6.11
CA PRO A 129 -9.34 1.68 -4.96
C PRO A 129 -9.62 3.06 -4.34
N ILE A 130 -9.67 3.11 -3.00
CA ILE A 130 -9.85 4.34 -2.21
C ILE A 130 -8.51 5.04 -2.02
N VAL A 131 -8.45 6.33 -2.36
CA VAL A 131 -7.27 7.20 -2.18
C VAL A 131 -7.32 7.93 -0.84
N SER A 132 -8.49 8.44 -0.45
CA SER A 132 -8.63 9.11 0.83
C SER A 132 -10.03 9.01 1.40
N ILE A 133 -10.11 9.01 2.73
CA ILE A 133 -11.34 9.03 3.51
C ILE A 133 -11.29 10.24 4.42
N GLU A 134 -12.34 11.04 4.39
CA GLU A 134 -12.51 12.19 5.26
C GLU A 134 -13.78 12.02 6.09
N VAL A 135 -13.63 12.16 7.41
CA VAL A 135 -14.75 12.14 8.35
C VAL A 135 -15.25 13.58 8.51
N ASP A 136 -16.54 13.76 8.29
CA ASP A 136 -17.24 15.03 8.49
C ASP A 136 -16.64 16.28 7.79
N PRO A 137 -16.44 16.25 6.46
CA PRO A 137 -15.97 17.42 5.71
C PRO A 137 -16.89 18.64 5.84
N ARG A 138 -18.19 18.40 6.09
CA ARG A 138 -19.22 19.43 6.16
C ARG A 138 -19.40 20.00 7.57
N ARG A 139 -18.70 19.47 8.58
CA ARG A 139 -18.79 19.89 9.98
C ARG A 139 -20.21 19.78 10.54
N GLU A 140 -20.88 18.68 10.20
CA GLU A 140 -22.18 18.30 10.75
C GLU A 140 -22.05 17.85 12.20
N THR A 141 -20.89 17.30 12.57
CA THR A 141 -20.52 16.93 13.93
C THR A 141 -19.67 18.05 14.54
N ALA A 142 -20.01 18.47 15.75
CA ALA A 142 -19.31 19.55 16.45
C ALA A 142 -17.97 19.08 17.05
N ASP A 143 -17.13 18.45 16.24
CA ASP A 143 -15.83 17.94 16.64
C ASP A 143 -14.83 19.09 16.89
N ALA A 144 -13.93 18.88 17.84
CA ALA A 144 -12.96 19.87 18.28
C ALA A 144 -11.59 19.69 17.62
N ASP A 145 -11.26 18.48 17.16
CA ASP A 145 -10.01 18.17 16.47
C ASP A 145 -10.31 17.75 15.02
N PHE A 146 -9.74 18.46 14.05
CA PHE A 146 -9.92 18.15 12.63
C PHE A 146 -8.72 17.40 12.06
N SER A 147 -7.60 17.40 12.78
CA SER A 147 -6.33 16.87 12.28
C SER A 147 -6.35 15.34 12.15
N ASN A 148 -7.23 14.67 12.90
CA ASN A 148 -7.42 13.22 12.93
C ASN A 148 -8.57 12.72 12.03
N ASN A 149 -9.27 13.61 11.31
CA ASN A 149 -10.43 13.26 10.50
C ASN A 149 -10.08 12.89 9.05
N HIS A 150 -8.80 12.75 8.73
CA HIS A 150 -8.32 12.41 7.39
C HIS A 150 -7.49 11.12 7.42
N TYR A 151 -7.77 10.24 6.48
CA TYR A 151 -6.92 9.11 6.14
C TYR A 151 -6.57 9.16 4.64
N PRO A 152 -5.28 9.10 4.25
CA PRO A 152 -4.09 9.22 5.11
C PRO A 152 -4.04 10.56 5.85
N GLY A 153 -3.42 10.57 7.03
CA GLY A 153 -3.28 11.78 7.85
C GLY A 153 -2.59 12.90 7.08
N ARG A 154 -3.15 14.12 7.14
CA ARG A 154 -2.59 15.29 6.47
C ARG A 154 -1.93 16.21 7.50
N ILE A 155 -0.74 16.70 7.18
CA ILE A 155 -0.11 17.75 7.97
C ILE A 155 -0.68 19.09 7.52
N ASP A 156 -1.52 19.70 8.36
CA ASP A 156 -1.97 21.06 8.14
C ASP A 156 -0.78 22.02 8.19
N LYS A 157 -0.46 22.61 7.04
CA LYS A 157 0.73 23.47 6.89
C LYS A 157 0.55 24.74 7.72
N SER A 158 1.32 24.86 8.82
CA SER A 158 1.45 26.11 9.57
C SER A 158 2.22 27.14 8.73
N ARG A 159 1.98 28.44 8.98
CA ARG A 159 2.43 29.55 8.09
C ARG A 159 3.95 29.69 7.95
N ILE A 160 4.74 28.99 8.77
CA ILE A 160 6.21 29.03 8.79
C ILE A 160 6.77 27.67 9.23
N GLU A 161 6.73 26.65 8.37
CA GLU A 161 7.52 25.43 8.58
C GLU A 161 8.21 24.99 7.28
N LEU A 162 9.53 24.85 7.34
CA LEU A 162 10.32 24.16 6.32
C LEU A 162 10.08 22.67 6.50
N TYR A 163 9.30 22.09 5.59
CA TYR A 163 9.08 20.65 5.54
C TYR A 163 10.30 19.98 4.90
N LYS A 164 11.01 19.15 5.67
CA LYS A 164 11.98 18.19 5.14
C LYS A 164 11.21 16.89 4.91
N GLN A 165 10.85 16.64 3.66
CA GLN A 165 10.33 15.34 3.27
C GLN A 165 11.50 14.35 3.33
N GLU A 166 11.38 13.33 4.17
CA GLU A 166 12.24 12.16 4.06
C GLU A 166 11.63 11.28 2.99
N ASP A 167 12.22 11.31 1.79
CA ASP A 167 11.90 10.34 0.77
C ASP A 167 12.53 9.00 1.20
N GLU A 168 11.75 8.16 1.88
CA GLU A 168 12.14 6.77 2.14
C GLU A 168 12.09 6.02 0.80
N THR A 169 13.24 5.92 0.14
CA THR A 169 13.39 5.05 -1.02
C THR A 169 13.49 3.61 -0.56
N ARG A 170 12.65 2.76 -1.13
CA ARG A 170 12.64 1.32 -0.83
C ARG A 170 13.93 0.67 -1.33
N ASP A 171 14.61 -0.08 -0.45
CA ASP A 171 15.81 -0.87 -0.79
C ASP A 171 15.43 -2.33 -1.03
N LEU A 172 15.21 -2.67 -2.30
CA LEU A 172 14.74 -3.99 -2.72
C LEU A 172 15.76 -5.11 -2.40
N MET A 173 17.05 -4.81 -2.44
CA MET A 173 18.12 -5.74 -2.08
C MET A 173 18.08 -6.09 -0.60
N SER A 174 18.01 -5.07 0.25
CA SER A 174 17.90 -5.24 1.69
C SER A 174 16.63 -6.02 2.07
N ASP A 175 15.52 -5.72 1.42
CA ASP A 175 14.24 -6.39 1.66
C ASP A 175 14.22 -7.86 1.22
N MET A 176 14.91 -8.20 0.12
CA MET A 176 15.09 -9.61 -0.31
C MET A 176 16.00 -10.41 0.61
N LEU A 177 17.02 -9.79 1.21
CA LEU A 177 17.93 -10.45 2.14
C LEU A 177 17.29 -10.78 3.51
N ARG A 178 16.08 -10.27 3.79
CA ARG A 178 15.35 -10.62 5.01
C ARG A 178 14.96 -12.10 5.00
N THR A 179 15.00 -12.73 6.17
CA THR A 179 14.61 -14.13 6.33
C THR A 179 13.11 -14.28 6.08
N LEU A 180 12.74 -15.17 5.15
CA LEU A 180 11.35 -15.51 4.91
C LEU A 180 10.79 -16.30 6.09
N ARG A 181 9.66 -15.86 6.64
CA ARG A 181 8.96 -16.58 7.70
C ARG A 181 8.12 -17.69 7.06
N GLU A 182 8.16 -18.89 7.64
CA GLU A 182 7.23 -19.96 7.28
C GLU A 182 5.84 -19.62 7.83
N ALA A 183 4.85 -19.50 6.96
CA ALA A 183 3.45 -19.46 7.36
C ALA A 183 3.06 -20.81 7.99
N LYS A 184 2.21 -20.80 9.03
CA LYS A 184 1.72 -22.05 9.66
C LYS A 184 1.03 -22.96 8.63
N GLY A 185 1.76 -23.97 8.12
CA GLY A 185 1.24 -25.03 7.25
C GLY A 185 1.86 -25.16 5.85
N GLY A 186 2.84 -24.32 5.48
CA GLY A 186 3.55 -24.44 4.19
C GLY A 186 4.91 -25.13 4.30
N THR A 187 5.20 -26.11 3.43
CA THR A 187 6.54 -26.68 3.26
C THR A 187 7.50 -25.61 2.70
N SER A 188 8.64 -25.42 3.37
CA SER A 188 9.70 -24.51 2.93
C SER A 188 10.52 -25.11 1.79
N ASP A 189 10.41 -24.51 0.61
CA ASP A 189 11.54 -24.44 -0.31
C ASP A 189 12.22 -23.09 -0.10
N SER A 190 13.13 -23.04 0.89
CA SER A 190 14.03 -21.92 1.07
C SER A 190 15.09 -21.96 -0.04
N ALA A 191 14.75 -21.39 -1.20
CA ALA A 191 15.78 -20.92 -2.12
C ALA A 191 16.51 -19.75 -1.43
N ASN A 192 17.52 -20.07 -0.61
CA ASN A 192 18.52 -19.11 -0.19
C ASN A 192 19.00 -18.37 -1.44
N VAL A 193 18.83 -17.05 -1.46
CA VAL A 193 19.37 -16.22 -2.54
C VAL A 193 20.88 -16.48 -2.57
N PRO A 194 21.43 -17.04 -3.66
CA PRO A 194 22.85 -17.36 -3.73
C PRO A 194 23.62 -16.07 -4.03
N LEU A 195 23.91 -15.32 -2.97
CA LEU A 195 24.93 -14.27 -3.02
C LEU A 195 26.11 -14.77 -2.19
N GLU A 196 26.87 -15.70 -2.77
CA GLU A 196 28.23 -15.92 -2.28
C GLU A 196 29.03 -14.65 -2.57
N PRO A 197 29.68 -14.02 -1.57
CA PRO A 197 30.56 -12.90 -1.82
C PRO A 197 31.68 -13.38 -2.75
N ALA A 198 31.88 -12.67 -3.86
CA ALA A 198 32.95 -12.98 -4.82
C ALA A 198 34.27 -13.18 -4.07
N SER A 199 34.73 -14.44 -4.02
CA SER A 199 36.00 -14.80 -3.41
C SER A 199 37.10 -14.10 -4.21
N GLY A 200 37.67 -13.05 -3.62
CA GLY A 200 38.82 -12.35 -4.19
C GLY A 200 40.03 -13.27 -4.18
N ASN A 201 40.39 -13.81 -5.34
CA ASN A 201 41.71 -14.39 -5.55
C ASN A 201 42.72 -13.26 -5.68
N ASN A 202 43.67 -13.23 -4.74
CA ASN A 202 44.86 -12.39 -4.74
C ASN A 202 45.98 -13.06 -5.54
#